data_AF-A0A7C4CGS2-F1
#
_entry.id   AF-A0A7C4CGS2-F1
#
_cell.length_a   1.000
_cell.length_b   1.000
_cell.length_c   1.000
_cell.angle_alpha   90.00
_cell.angle_beta   90.00
_cell.angle_gamma   90.00
#
_symmetry.space_group_name_H-M   'P 1'
#
loop_
_entity.id
_entity.type
_entity.pdbx_description
1 polymer ?
#
loop_
_entity_poly.entity_id
_entity_poly.type
_entity_poly.pdbx_seq_one_letter_code
_entity_poly.pdbx_strand_id
1 'polypeptide(L)'
;MEDSFYRDVGLKVGLEIHQRLDSHKLFCNCPSTLREEEPHSWISRNLSVSYSELGMIDPAARFESLRKRNFLYGIYFDTTCEVEIDEAPPHPLN
;
A
#
# COMPACT_ATOMS: atom_id res chain seq x y z
N MET A 1 -3.72 -22.57 32.85
CA MET A 1 -4.30 -23.19 31.63
C MET A 1 -3.31 -24.24 31.17
N GLU A 2 -3.73 -25.50 31.11
CA GLU A 2 -2.84 -26.61 30.79
C GLU A 2 -2.50 -26.66 29.29
N ASP A 3 -1.24 -26.96 28.99
CA ASP A 3 -0.69 -27.19 27.65
C ASP A 3 -1.35 -28.39 26.92
N SER A 4 -2.06 -29.26 27.63
CA SER A 4 -2.88 -30.34 27.07
C SER A 4 -4.10 -29.80 26.32
N PHE A 5 -4.83 -28.86 26.92
CA PHE A 5 -6.08 -28.32 26.36
C PHE A 5 -5.90 -27.74 24.95
N TYR A 6 -4.84 -26.94 24.75
CA TYR A 6 -4.60 -26.29 23.45
C TYR A 6 -4.22 -27.27 22.34
N ARG A 7 -3.53 -28.36 22.70
CA ARG A 7 -3.20 -29.43 21.76
C ARG A 7 -4.45 -30.24 21.39
N ASP A 8 -5.28 -30.54 22.37
CA ASP A 8 -6.51 -31.34 22.17
C ASP A 8 -7.52 -30.64 21.26
N VAL A 9 -7.62 -29.31 21.35
CA VAL A 9 -8.48 -28.52 20.45
C VAL A 9 -7.84 -28.21 19.09
N GLY A 10 -6.60 -28.64 18.85
CA GLY A 10 -5.88 -28.42 17.60
C GLY A 10 -5.62 -26.94 17.31
N LEU A 11 -5.35 -26.14 18.34
CA LEU A 11 -5.12 -24.70 18.19
C LEU A 11 -3.95 -24.42 17.24
N LYS A 12 -4.18 -23.52 16.29
CA LYS A 12 -3.15 -22.98 15.38
C LYS A 12 -3.17 -21.46 15.48
N VAL A 13 -2.00 -20.85 15.67
CA VAL A 13 -1.86 -19.39 15.81
C VAL A 13 -0.81 -18.89 14.82
N GLY A 14 -1.11 -17.77 14.17
CA GLY A 14 -0.16 -17.02 13.35
C GLY A 14 0.00 -15.60 13.92
N LEU A 15 1.21 -15.05 13.81
CA LEU A 15 1.52 -13.68 14.20
C LEU A 15 2.12 -12.95 12.99
N GLU A 16 1.66 -11.73 12.74
CA GLU A 16 2.17 -10.85 11.69
C GLU A 16 2.54 -9.50 12.33
N ILE A 17 3.77 -9.03 12.08
CA ILE A 17 4.31 -7.82 12.68
C ILE A 17 4.79 -6.90 11.57
N HIS A 18 4.31 -5.66 11.53
CA HIS A 18 4.78 -4.62 10.63
C HIS A 18 5.48 -3.53 11.44
N GLN A 19 6.68 -3.12 11.00
CA GLN A 19 7.46 -2.06 11.62
C GLN A 19 7.96 -1.08 10.55
N ARG A 20 7.88 0.22 10.83
CA ARG A 20 8.44 1.26 9.96
C ARG A 20 9.90 1.52 10.32
N LEU A 21 10.75 1.64 9.30
CA LEU A 21 12.15 2.00 9.47
C LEU A 21 12.30 3.53 9.49
N ASP A 22 13.25 4.02 10.29
CA ASP A 22 13.66 5.42 10.29
C ASP A 22 14.71 5.65 9.19
N SER A 23 14.24 5.68 7.95
CA SER A 23 15.06 5.79 6.73
C SER A 23 14.37 6.68 5.70
N HIS A 24 15.00 6.94 4.55
CA HIS A 24 14.23 7.40 3.38
C HIS A 24 13.21 6.34 2.95
N LYS A 25 12.24 6.73 2.10
CA LYS A 25 11.29 5.79 1.51
C LYS A 25 12.03 4.70 0.72
N LEU A 26 11.42 3.53 0.60
CA LEU A 26 12.11 2.32 0.14
C LEU A 26 12.70 2.41 -1.28
N PHE A 27 12.03 3.17 -2.17
CA PHE A 27 12.37 3.25 -3.59
C PHE A 27 12.52 4.68 -4.11
N CYS A 28 12.79 5.64 -3.21
CA CYS A 28 13.15 7.01 -3.57
C CYS A 28 13.89 7.70 -2.40
N ASN A 29 14.44 8.88 -2.65
CA ASN A 29 15.19 9.62 -1.61
C ASN A 29 14.30 10.53 -0.74
N CYS A 30 12.97 10.48 -0.89
CA CYS A 30 12.07 11.31 -0.08
C CYS A 30 12.17 10.93 1.40
N PRO A 31 12.10 11.90 2.32
CA PRO A 31 12.04 11.63 3.75
C PRO A 31 10.77 10.85 4.11
N SER A 32 10.85 9.95 5.10
CA SER A 32 9.72 9.16 5.61
C SER A 32 8.85 9.92 6.63
N THR A 33 8.68 11.24 6.43
CA THR A 33 7.93 12.11 7.33
C THR A 33 6.46 12.12 6.98
N LEU A 34 5.60 11.92 7.98
CA LEU A 34 4.15 12.08 7.81
C LEU A 34 3.77 13.57 7.83
N ARG A 35 2.79 13.93 7.00
CA ARG A 35 2.26 15.28 6.87
C ARG A 35 0.74 15.25 7.08
N GLU A 36 0.26 16.20 7.87
CA GLU A 36 -1.18 16.35 8.20
C GLU A 36 -1.76 17.69 7.74
N GLU A 37 -0.92 18.61 7.25
CA GLU A 37 -1.35 19.88 6.67
C GLU A 37 -2.01 19.72 5.29
N GLU A 38 -2.54 20.81 4.72
CA GLU A 38 -3.10 20.79 3.37
C GLU A 38 -1.97 20.54 2.34
N PRO A 39 -2.12 19.57 1.42
CA PRO A 39 -1.14 19.33 0.36
C PRO A 39 -0.93 20.56 -0.53
N HIS A 40 0.31 20.72 -1.02
CA HIS A 40 0.64 21.79 -1.96
C HIS A 40 -0.08 21.63 -3.30
N SER A 41 -0.38 20.39 -3.68
CA SER A 41 -1.16 20.07 -4.87
C SER A 41 -1.88 18.75 -4.69
N TRP A 42 -2.81 18.48 -5.59
CA TRP A 42 -3.60 17.25 -5.60
C TRP A 42 -3.59 16.63 -6.99
N ILE A 43 -3.56 15.30 -7.03
CA ILE A 43 -3.68 14.55 -8.26
C ILE A 43 -4.78 13.49 -8.14
N SER A 44 -5.64 13.44 -9.14
CA SER A 44 -6.78 12.54 -9.19
C SER A 44 -6.46 11.33 -10.07
N ARG A 45 -6.82 10.14 -9.60
CA ARG A 45 -6.59 8.86 -10.29
C ARG A 45 -7.80 7.94 -10.16
N ASN A 46 -7.99 7.11 -11.18
CA ASN A 46 -8.92 5.98 -11.16
C ASN A 46 -8.11 4.71 -11.40
N LEU A 47 -8.24 3.73 -10.51
CA LEU A 47 -7.61 2.42 -10.68
C LEU A 47 -8.48 1.53 -11.57
N SER A 48 -7.83 0.80 -12.47
CA SER A 48 -8.49 -0.16 -13.38
C SER A 48 -8.12 -1.59 -13.00
N VAL A 49 -8.98 -2.53 -13.36
CA VAL A 49 -8.74 -3.95 -13.10
C VAL A 49 -7.86 -4.54 -14.19
N SER A 50 -6.88 -5.33 -13.80
CA SER A 50 -6.03 -6.08 -14.71
C SER A 50 -6.54 -7.51 -14.89
N TYR A 51 -6.26 -8.08 -16.06
CA TYR A 51 -6.49 -9.50 -16.34
C TYR A 51 -5.29 -10.32 -15.88
N SER A 52 -5.55 -11.52 -15.36
CA SER A 52 -4.53 -12.54 -15.19
C SER A 52 -4.05 -13.08 -16.53
N GLU A 53 -2.97 -13.86 -16.52
CA GLU A 53 -2.46 -14.55 -17.71
C GLU A 53 -3.52 -15.39 -18.43
N LEU A 54 -4.47 -15.96 -17.67
CA LEU A 54 -5.58 -16.76 -18.20
C LEU A 54 -6.83 -15.91 -18.54
N GLY A 55 -6.70 -14.58 -18.53
CA GLY A 55 -7.81 -13.67 -18.79
C GLY A 55 -8.83 -13.58 -17.65
N MET A 56 -8.49 -14.05 -16.45
CA MET A 56 -9.38 -13.98 -15.29
C MET A 56 -9.21 -12.66 -14.54
N ILE A 57 -10.28 -12.21 -13.89
CA ILE A 57 -10.26 -11.02 -13.05
C ILE A 57 -10.39 -11.45 -11.59
N ASP A 58 -9.58 -10.84 -10.72
CA ASP A 58 -9.74 -10.98 -9.27
C ASP A 58 -11.12 -10.47 -8.81
N PRO A 59 -11.92 -11.28 -8.07
CA PRO A 59 -13.25 -10.88 -7.61
C PRO A 59 -13.28 -9.63 -6.72
N ALA A 60 -12.27 -9.43 -5.87
CA ALA A 60 -12.18 -8.27 -4.99
C ALA A 60 -11.81 -7.01 -5.78
N ALA A 61 -10.86 -7.10 -6.72
CA ALA A 61 -10.52 -5.98 -7.62
C ALA A 61 -11.71 -5.58 -8.50
N ARG A 62 -12.48 -6.56 -9.01
CA ARG A 62 -13.73 -6.30 -9.74
C ARG A 62 -14.74 -5.56 -8.88
N PHE A 63 -14.95 -6.02 -7.64
CA PHE A 63 -15.88 -5.41 -6.72
C PHE A 63 -15.51 -3.95 -6.42
N GLU A 64 -14.23 -3.65 -6.20
CA GLU A 64 -13.78 -2.28 -5.97
C GLU A 64 -13.94 -1.41 -7.22
N SER A 65 -13.62 -1.93 -8.40
CA SER A 65 -13.81 -1.20 -9.67
C SER A 65 -15.27 -0.81 -9.94
N LEU A 66 -16.22 -1.67 -9.56
CA LEU A 66 -17.65 -1.38 -9.68
C LEU A 66 -18.09 -0.20 -8.80
N ARG A 67 -17.36 0.12 -7.72
CA ARG A 67 -17.64 1.30 -6.88
C ARG A 67 -17.24 2.61 -7.54
N LYS A 68 -16.46 2.58 -8.63
CA LYS A 68 -16.03 3.75 -9.40
C LYS A 68 -15.46 4.87 -8.53
N ARG A 69 -14.62 4.50 -7.56
CA ARG A 69 -13.99 5.49 -6.68
C ARG A 69 -12.92 6.27 -7.43
N ASN A 70 -12.91 7.57 -7.19
CA ASN A 70 -11.83 8.45 -7.57
C ASN A 70 -10.90 8.65 -6.37
N PHE A 71 -9.61 8.40 -6.55
CA PHE A 71 -8.60 8.59 -5.52
C PHE A 71 -7.93 9.93 -5.72
N LEU A 72 -7.92 10.73 -4.66
CA LEU A 72 -7.26 12.03 -4.62
C LEU A 72 -6.00 11.90 -3.76
N TYR A 73 -4.84 12.09 -4.37
CA TYR A 73 -3.54 11.98 -3.72
C TYR A 73 -2.95 13.38 -3.50
N GLY A 74 -2.57 13.68 -2.27
CA GLY A 74 -1.91 14.92 -1.89
C GLY A 74 -0.42 14.88 -2.22
N ILE A 75 0.09 15.96 -2.81
CA ILE A 75 1.49 16.13 -3.21
C ILE A 75 2.13 17.19 -2.33
N TYR A 76 3.30 16.85 -1.79
CA TYR A 76 4.15 17.76 -1.02
C TYR A 76 5.50 17.92 -1.72
N PHE A 77 5.81 19.14 -2.19
CA PHE A 77 7.01 19.38 -3.01
C PHE A 77 8.34 19.08 -2.30
N ASP A 78 8.32 18.93 -0.98
CA ASP A 78 9.48 18.64 -0.12
C ASP A 78 9.54 17.20 0.39
N THR A 79 8.43 16.44 0.37
CA THR A 79 8.36 15.07 0.90
C THR A 79 7.75 14.04 -0.05
N THR A 80 7.44 14.43 -1.29
CA THR A 80 6.98 13.54 -2.37
C THR A 80 7.75 13.82 -3.64
N CYS A 81 7.96 12.79 -4.46
CA CYS A 81 8.54 12.91 -5.80
C CYS A 81 7.69 12.16 -6.83
N GLU A 82 8.16 12.16 -8.08
CA GLU A 82 7.54 11.52 -9.23
C GLU A 82 7.33 10.02 -9.04
N VAL A 83 8.19 9.35 -8.25
CA VAL A 83 8.03 7.93 -7.91
C VAL A 83 6.75 7.70 -7.10
N GLU A 84 6.40 8.59 -6.17
CA GLU A 84 5.20 8.44 -5.33
C GLU A 84 3.88 8.62 -6.09
N ILE A 85 3.92 9.35 -7.20
CA ILE A 85 2.75 9.67 -8.01
C ILE A 85 2.67 8.84 -9.30
N ASP A 86 3.55 7.83 -9.42
CA ASP A 86 3.66 6.91 -10.56
C ASP A 86 4.00 7.61 -11.89
N GLU A 87 4.86 8.63 -11.83
CA GLU A 87 5.34 9.40 -12.99
C GLU A 87 6.85 9.18 -13.26
N ALA A 88 7.53 8.34 -12.45
CA ALA A 88 8.91 7.92 -12.68
C ALA A 88 9.15 6.48 -12.21
N PRO A 89 10.10 5.74 -12.82
CA PRO A 89 10.50 4.42 -12.34
C PRO A 89 11.01 4.47 -10.88
N PRO A 90 10.76 3.43 -10.07
CA PRO A 90 11.33 3.35 -8.73
C PRO A 90 12.85 3.35 -8.80
N HIS A 91 13.49 4.02 -7.83
CA HIS A 91 14.93 3.98 -7.67
C HIS A 91 15.38 2.60 -7.14
N PRO A 92 16.69 2.28 -7.16
CA PRO A 92 17.20 1.12 -6.46
C PRO A 92 16.78 1.10 -4.99
N LEU A 93 16.70 -0.10 -4.42
CA LEU A 93 16.40 -0.31 -3.00
C LEU A 93 17.35 0.54 -2.13
N ASN A 94 16.77 1.34 -1.23
CA ASN A 94 17.50 2.12 -0.23
C ASN A 94 18.23 1.23 0.79
#